data_AF-A0A928GP93-F1
#
_entry.id   AF-A0A928GP93-F1
#
_cell.length_a   1.000
_cell.length_b   1.000
_cell.length_c   1.000
_cell.angle_alpha   90.00
_cell.angle_beta   90.00
_cell.angle_gamma   90.00
#
_symmetry.space_group_name_H-M   'P 1'
#
loop_
_entity.id
_entity.type
_entity.pdbx_description
1 polymer ?
#
loop_
_entity_poly.entity_id
_entity_poly.type
_entity_poly.pdbx_seq_one_letter_code
_entity_poly.pdbx_strand_id
1 'polypeptide(L)'
;MIKIKKGIDIHLVGEAKKEVKNYEPQFFALKPHDFIGVVPKMHVAEGDDVKVGTVLFHDKNNESVFFTSPASGKVKAIVRGEKRVILQVIVESDGTFETIDFGKADPSKLSRNEIVEKLVQSGTWTMLRQRPYSTIAKTQDEPKCIAVSMFDTAPLAPDNNFIVKDQMAAIKAGVEALAKLTNGMVYLNVNSSETQQALASLNFSAKNVTITEFQGPHPAGNVSTQLNVLSPINKGETVWYTYAQNLIAIGNLFLNGVYDSSRVVAFTGSEVKEPMYYRTRIGADMSGLYENISSENVRIISGNVLTGKKINGENFLGYYD
;
A
#
# COMPACT_ATOMS: atom_id res chain seq x y z
N MET A 1 15.12 6.15 -20.10
CA MET A 1 14.18 7.21 -19.69
C MET A 1 13.01 7.30 -20.68
N ILE A 2 11.78 7.14 -20.21
CA ILE A 2 10.53 7.31 -20.97
C ILE A 2 9.92 8.67 -20.61
N LYS A 3 9.53 9.48 -21.61
CA LYS A 3 8.92 10.79 -21.39
C LYS A 3 7.42 10.77 -21.61
N ILE A 4 6.65 11.11 -20.58
CA ILE A 4 5.22 11.39 -20.65
C ILE A 4 5.05 12.88 -20.97
N LYS A 5 4.50 13.18 -22.14
CA LYS A 5 4.34 14.58 -22.60
C LYS A 5 2.94 15.15 -22.40
N LYS A 6 1.93 14.29 -22.24
CA LYS A 6 0.53 14.68 -22.07
C LYS A 6 0.19 14.61 -20.58
N GLY A 7 -0.18 15.74 -20.01
CA GLY A 7 -0.48 15.88 -18.59
C GLY A 7 -0.29 17.31 -18.12
N ILE A 8 -0.61 17.58 -16.85
CA ILE A 8 -0.46 18.89 -16.23
C ILE A 8 -0.17 18.71 -14.74
N ASP A 9 0.82 19.43 -14.23
CA ASP A 9 1.08 19.52 -12.80
C ASP A 9 0.21 20.62 -12.20
N ILE A 10 -0.52 20.28 -11.14
CA ILE A 10 -1.30 21.25 -10.37
C ILE A 10 -0.48 21.63 -9.15
N HIS A 11 0.00 22.87 -9.12
CA HIS A 11 0.81 23.38 -8.03
C HIS A 11 -0.08 23.89 -6.89
N LEU A 12 -0.22 23.08 -5.85
CA LEU A 12 -0.92 23.46 -4.62
C LEU A 12 0.07 23.91 -3.55
N VAL A 13 -0.39 24.79 -2.66
CA VAL A 13 0.37 25.24 -1.49
C VAL A 13 0.26 24.19 -0.37
N GLY A 14 1.31 24.06 0.43
CA GLY A 14 1.33 23.19 1.61
C GLY A 14 2.08 21.88 1.41
N GLU A 15 3.14 21.87 0.60
CA GLU A 15 4.05 20.73 0.46
C GLU A 15 4.75 20.43 1.79
N ALA A 16 4.85 19.13 2.13
CA ALA A 16 5.48 18.68 3.36
C ALA A 16 7.01 18.86 3.34
N LYS A 17 7.57 19.33 4.46
CA LYS A 17 9.02 19.28 4.70
C LYS A 17 9.47 17.82 4.74
N LYS A 18 10.63 17.49 4.13
CA LYS A 18 11.20 16.12 4.10
C LYS A 18 11.80 15.69 5.44
N GLU A 19 10.97 15.71 6.47
CA GLU A 19 11.23 15.28 7.84
C GLU A 19 10.07 14.37 8.28
N VAL A 20 10.39 13.33 9.04
CA VAL A 20 9.42 12.32 9.48
C VAL A 20 9.23 12.42 10.99
N LYS A 21 8.00 12.66 11.44
CA LYS A 21 7.58 12.49 12.84
C LYS A 21 6.89 11.13 13.01
N ASN A 22 7.00 10.52 14.19
CA ASN A 22 6.21 9.35 14.52
C ASN A 22 4.80 9.77 14.95
N TYR A 23 3.78 9.03 14.50
CA TYR A 23 2.39 9.21 14.88
C TYR A 23 1.74 7.84 15.03
N GLU A 24 1.45 7.46 16.28
CA GLU A 24 0.87 6.17 16.63
C GLU A 24 -0.42 6.41 17.41
N PRO A 25 -1.58 6.47 16.73
CA PRO A 25 -2.86 6.67 17.40
C PRO A 25 -3.28 5.39 18.15
N GLN A 26 -4.25 5.54 19.04
CA GLN A 26 -4.81 4.40 19.77
C GLN A 26 -5.69 3.52 18.86
N PHE A 27 -6.40 4.09 17.89
CA PHE A 27 -7.37 3.35 17.08
C PHE A 27 -6.90 3.15 15.65
N PHE A 28 -7.16 1.95 15.13
CA PHE A 28 -6.91 1.57 13.75
C PHE A 28 -8.15 0.91 13.16
N ALA A 29 -8.48 1.18 11.91
CA ALA A 29 -9.62 0.55 11.25
C ALA A 29 -9.25 -0.07 9.91
N LEU A 30 -9.73 -1.29 9.69
CA LEU A 30 -9.73 -1.91 8.37
C LEU A 30 -11.12 -1.81 7.76
N LYS A 31 -11.20 -1.21 6.58
CA LYS A 31 -12.45 -0.89 5.88
C LYS A 31 -12.65 -1.84 4.70
N PRO A 32 -13.58 -2.83 4.76
CA PRO A 32 -13.80 -3.75 3.65
C PRO A 32 -14.10 -3.04 2.32
N HIS A 33 -14.73 -1.86 2.37
CA HIS A 33 -15.07 -1.06 1.20
C HIS A 33 -13.87 -0.37 0.53
N ASP A 34 -12.67 -0.40 1.13
CA ASP A 34 -11.44 -0.01 0.42
C ASP A 34 -11.03 -1.05 -0.63
N PHE A 35 -11.59 -2.27 -0.56
CA PHE A 35 -11.30 -3.36 -1.45
C PHE A 35 -12.49 -3.62 -2.39
N ILE A 36 -12.28 -3.35 -3.68
CA ILE A 36 -13.35 -3.50 -4.69
C ILE A 36 -13.75 -4.97 -4.81
N GLY A 37 -15.04 -5.25 -4.65
CA GLY A 37 -15.63 -6.57 -4.85
C GLY A 37 -15.53 -7.53 -3.65
N VAL A 38 -14.96 -7.08 -2.53
CA VAL A 38 -14.80 -7.90 -1.32
C VAL A 38 -16.10 -7.95 -0.53
N VAL A 39 -16.51 -9.16 -0.15
CA VAL A 39 -17.62 -9.39 0.76
C VAL A 39 -17.06 -10.03 2.04
N PRO A 40 -16.94 -9.27 3.14
CA PRO A 40 -16.24 -9.76 4.33
C PRO A 40 -17.01 -10.87 5.05
N LYS A 41 -16.27 -11.89 5.50
CA LYS A 41 -16.70 -12.88 6.50
C LYS A 41 -15.73 -12.84 7.68
N MET A 42 -16.26 -12.42 8.82
CA MET A 42 -15.49 -12.17 10.04
C MET A 42 -14.88 -13.45 10.61
N HIS A 43 -13.66 -13.33 11.13
CA HIS A 43 -12.96 -14.33 11.93
C HIS A 43 -12.85 -13.92 13.41
N VAL A 44 -13.20 -12.68 13.72
CA VAL A 44 -13.16 -12.10 15.07
C VAL A 44 -14.51 -11.53 15.49
N ALA A 45 -14.71 -11.41 16.79
CA ALA A 45 -15.80 -10.72 17.46
C ALA A 45 -15.28 -9.48 18.21
N GLU A 46 -16.20 -8.61 18.64
CA GLU A 46 -15.86 -7.49 19.53
C GLU A 46 -15.36 -8.02 20.88
N GLY A 47 -14.25 -7.48 21.36
CA GLY A 47 -13.58 -7.91 22.59
C GLY A 47 -12.40 -8.88 22.37
N ASP A 48 -12.27 -9.48 21.19
CA ASP A 48 -11.19 -10.42 20.88
C ASP A 48 -9.82 -9.74 20.91
N ASP A 49 -8.83 -10.44 21.46
CA ASP A 49 -7.42 -10.03 21.41
C ASP A 49 -6.81 -10.35 20.03
N VAL A 50 -6.07 -9.39 19.49
CA VAL A 50 -5.41 -9.49 18.18
C VAL A 50 -3.96 -9.04 18.27
N LYS A 51 -3.12 -9.66 17.44
CA LYS A 51 -1.76 -9.22 17.15
C LYS A 51 -1.72 -8.57 15.76
N VAL A 52 -0.66 -7.83 15.46
CA VAL A 52 -0.39 -7.41 14.08
C VAL A 52 -0.26 -8.67 13.22
N GLY A 53 -1.08 -8.78 12.18
CA GLY A 53 -1.15 -9.98 11.33
C GLY A 53 -2.26 -10.97 11.69
N THR A 54 -2.99 -10.81 12.80
CA THR A 54 -4.16 -11.65 13.11
C THR A 54 -5.26 -11.46 12.06
N VAL A 55 -5.81 -12.54 11.52
CA VAL A 55 -6.89 -12.48 10.53
C VAL A 55 -8.16 -11.90 11.15
N LEU A 56 -8.65 -10.78 10.60
CA LEU A 56 -9.90 -10.14 11.00
C LEU A 56 -11.09 -10.67 10.20
N PHE A 57 -10.92 -10.82 8.89
CA PHE A 57 -11.92 -11.36 7.98
C PHE A 57 -11.28 -11.93 6.71
N HIS A 58 -12.06 -12.66 5.93
CA HIS A 58 -11.73 -13.07 4.56
C HIS A 58 -12.81 -12.61 3.59
N ASP A 59 -12.50 -12.65 2.29
CA ASP A 59 -13.49 -12.44 1.25
C ASP A 59 -14.31 -13.72 1.00
N LYS A 60 -15.65 -13.64 1.08
CA LYS A 60 -16.53 -14.77 0.73
C LYS A 60 -16.42 -15.17 -0.73
N ASN A 61 -16.07 -14.24 -1.61
CA ASN A 61 -15.91 -14.52 -3.04
C ASN A 61 -14.53 -15.14 -3.35
N ASN A 62 -13.59 -15.06 -2.41
CA ASN A 62 -12.23 -15.56 -2.55
C ASN A 62 -11.68 -15.97 -1.17
N GLU A 63 -12.06 -17.14 -0.70
CA GLU A 63 -11.79 -17.59 0.68
C GLU A 63 -10.30 -17.75 1.00
N SER A 64 -9.43 -17.80 -0.02
CA SER A 64 -7.98 -17.82 0.14
C SER A 64 -7.36 -16.46 0.43
N VAL A 65 -8.14 -15.36 0.49
CA VAL A 65 -7.59 -14.02 0.75
C VAL A 65 -8.02 -13.53 2.13
N PHE A 66 -7.02 -13.38 3.01
CA PHE A 66 -7.18 -12.90 4.38
C PHE A 66 -6.85 -11.43 4.52
N PHE A 67 -7.57 -10.78 5.43
CA PHE A 67 -7.40 -9.39 5.82
C PHE A 67 -7.02 -9.35 7.28
N THR A 68 -5.82 -8.85 7.58
CA THR A 68 -5.19 -8.99 8.88
C THR A 68 -5.12 -7.66 9.64
N SER A 69 -4.99 -7.73 10.95
CA SER A 69 -4.96 -6.57 11.83
C SER A 69 -3.69 -5.74 11.62
N PRO A 70 -3.79 -4.41 11.45
CA PRO A 70 -2.64 -3.53 11.36
C PRO A 70 -1.99 -3.20 12.72
N ALA A 71 -2.66 -3.50 13.84
CA ALA A 71 -2.22 -3.22 15.21
C ALA A 71 -2.47 -4.43 16.14
N SER A 72 -1.76 -4.50 17.26
CA SER A 72 -2.07 -5.42 18.37
C SER A 72 -2.98 -4.74 19.39
N GLY A 73 -3.80 -5.50 20.10
CA GLY A 73 -4.69 -5.01 21.13
C GLY A 73 -6.03 -5.73 21.07
N LYS A 74 -7.15 -4.99 21.12
CA LYS A 74 -8.49 -5.57 21.11
C LYS A 74 -9.35 -5.09 19.95
N VAL A 75 -10.19 -5.98 19.43
CA VAL A 75 -11.25 -5.59 18.47
C VAL A 75 -12.29 -4.77 19.22
N LYS A 76 -12.26 -3.46 19.03
CA LYS A 76 -13.14 -2.52 19.71
C LYS A 76 -14.56 -2.58 19.19
N ALA A 77 -14.71 -2.61 17.87
CA ALA A 77 -16.02 -2.55 17.22
C ALA A 77 -15.99 -3.16 15.82
N ILE A 78 -17.09 -3.81 15.45
CA ILE A 78 -17.39 -4.22 14.08
C ILE A 78 -18.58 -3.37 13.60
N VAL A 79 -18.26 -2.25 12.98
CA VAL A 79 -19.25 -1.24 12.59
C VAL A 79 -20.03 -1.71 11.38
N ARG A 80 -21.35 -1.63 11.45
CA ARG A 80 -22.27 -2.08 10.42
C ARG A 80 -23.12 -0.92 9.93
N GLY A 81 -23.30 -0.83 8.62
CA GLY A 81 -24.18 0.11 7.95
C GLY A 81 -25.53 -0.50 7.61
N GLU A 82 -26.23 0.15 6.69
CA GLU A 82 -27.50 -0.32 6.16
C GLU A 82 -27.39 -1.76 5.62
N LYS A 83 -28.48 -2.53 5.75
CA LYS A 83 -28.54 -3.94 5.35
C LYS A 83 -27.42 -4.80 5.96
N ARG A 84 -26.89 -4.40 7.13
CA ARG A 84 -25.80 -5.10 7.87
C ARG A 84 -24.49 -5.21 7.09
N VAL A 85 -24.21 -4.30 6.17
CA VAL A 85 -22.90 -4.22 5.50
C VAL A 85 -21.83 -3.88 6.53
N ILE A 86 -20.73 -4.62 6.56
CA ILE A 86 -19.58 -4.30 7.43
C ILE A 86 -18.86 -3.08 6.85
N LEU A 87 -18.86 -1.98 7.59
CA LEU A 87 -18.21 -0.72 7.17
C LEU A 87 -16.74 -0.71 7.55
N GLN A 88 -16.43 -1.09 8.79
CA GLN A 88 -15.07 -1.11 9.33
C GLN A 88 -14.95 -2.05 10.54
N VAL A 89 -13.75 -2.58 10.72
CA VAL A 89 -13.33 -3.33 11.92
C VAL A 89 -12.32 -2.45 12.64
N ILE A 90 -12.66 -1.98 13.84
CA ILE A 90 -11.83 -1.07 14.64
C ILE A 90 -11.06 -1.89 15.68
N VAL A 91 -9.76 -1.68 15.73
CA VAL A 91 -8.83 -2.24 16.71
C VAL A 91 -8.33 -1.11 17.61
N GLU A 92 -8.50 -1.29 18.91
CA GLU A 92 -7.92 -0.45 19.96
C GLU A 92 -6.55 -1.02 20.31
N SER A 93 -5.51 -0.24 20.03
CA SER A 93 -4.11 -0.64 20.20
C SER A 93 -3.69 -0.65 21.66
N ASP A 94 -2.90 -1.66 22.02
CA ASP A 94 -2.23 -1.75 23.32
C ASP A 94 -0.87 -1.02 23.36
N GLY A 95 -0.43 -0.46 22.22
CA GLY A 95 0.84 0.26 22.07
C GLY A 95 2.09 -0.64 22.01
N THR A 96 1.94 -1.97 22.13
CA THR A 96 3.08 -2.90 22.06
C THR A 96 3.40 -3.32 20.62
N PHE A 97 2.40 -3.30 19.75
CA PHE A 97 2.46 -3.77 18.36
C PHE A 97 3.06 -5.18 18.24
N GLU A 98 2.66 -6.09 19.14
CA GLU A 98 3.06 -7.49 19.07
C GLU A 98 2.64 -8.10 17.73
N THR A 99 3.54 -8.84 17.09
CA THR A 99 3.35 -9.37 15.73
C THR A 99 3.19 -10.89 15.73
N ILE A 100 2.43 -11.41 14.76
CA ILE A 100 2.53 -12.83 14.39
C ILE A 100 3.83 -13.04 13.60
N ASP A 101 4.60 -14.05 14.00
CA ASP A 101 5.76 -14.51 13.25
C ASP A 101 5.33 -15.51 12.16
N PHE A 102 5.40 -15.07 10.91
CA PHE A 102 5.20 -15.87 9.71
C PHE A 102 6.50 -16.54 9.22
N GLY A 103 7.61 -16.36 9.95
CA GLY A 103 8.94 -16.90 9.67
C GLY A 103 9.71 -16.11 8.63
N LYS A 104 11.02 -15.93 8.81
CA LYS A 104 11.89 -15.34 7.79
C LYS A 104 12.13 -16.32 6.64
N ALA A 105 12.24 -15.84 5.42
CA ALA A 105 12.58 -16.67 4.27
C ALA A 105 13.26 -15.85 3.16
N ASP A 106 14.10 -16.51 2.37
CA ASP A 106 14.70 -15.92 1.17
C ASP A 106 13.78 -16.17 -0.04
N PRO A 107 13.10 -15.14 -0.57
CA PRO A 107 12.12 -15.30 -1.64
C PRO A 107 12.73 -15.82 -2.95
N SER A 108 14.05 -15.65 -3.16
CA SER A 108 14.71 -16.16 -4.36
C SER A 108 14.77 -17.70 -4.40
N LYS A 109 14.69 -18.35 -3.23
CA LYS A 109 14.76 -19.81 -3.06
C LYS A 109 13.39 -20.48 -2.96
N LEU A 110 12.33 -19.70 -2.82
CA LEU A 110 10.97 -20.22 -2.70
C LEU A 110 10.34 -20.48 -4.07
N SER A 111 9.42 -21.44 -4.09
CA SER A 111 8.49 -21.66 -5.19
C SER A 111 7.38 -20.60 -5.19
N ARG A 112 6.69 -20.46 -6.34
CA ARG A 112 5.52 -19.58 -6.45
C ARG A 112 4.47 -19.87 -5.38
N ASN A 113 4.20 -21.15 -5.10
CA ASN A 113 3.17 -21.55 -4.14
C ASN A 113 3.53 -21.13 -2.71
N GLU A 114 4.79 -21.31 -2.29
CA GLU A 114 5.28 -20.87 -0.98
C GLU A 114 5.22 -19.34 -0.83
N ILE A 115 5.53 -18.59 -1.90
CA ILE A 115 5.36 -17.12 -1.91
C ILE A 115 3.89 -16.75 -1.73
N VAL A 116 2.98 -17.35 -2.52
CA VAL A 116 1.54 -17.08 -2.44
C VAL A 116 1.00 -17.39 -1.05
N GLU A 117 1.33 -18.57 -0.51
CA GLU A 117 0.88 -19.01 0.82
C GLU A 117 1.30 -18.03 1.90
N LYS A 118 2.58 -17.62 1.92
CA LYS A 118 3.10 -16.67 2.92
C LYS A 118 2.43 -15.30 2.82
N LEU A 119 2.23 -14.80 1.60
CA LEU A 119 1.56 -13.51 1.37
C LEU A 119 0.10 -13.56 1.80
N VAL A 120 -0.59 -14.67 1.52
CA VAL A 120 -1.98 -14.89 1.91
C VAL A 120 -2.14 -14.98 3.43
N GLN A 121 -1.35 -15.82 4.09
CA GLN A 121 -1.45 -16.05 5.53
C GLN A 121 -1.16 -14.79 6.33
N SER A 122 -0.23 -13.96 5.86
CA SER A 122 0.09 -12.65 6.48
C SER A 122 -0.91 -11.55 6.17
N GLY A 123 -1.79 -11.73 5.17
CA GLY A 123 -2.66 -10.68 4.64
C GLY A 123 -1.95 -9.66 3.75
N THR A 124 -0.66 -9.83 3.43
CA THR A 124 0.07 -8.93 2.52
C THR A 124 -0.32 -9.12 1.06
N TRP A 125 -0.95 -10.25 0.69
CA TRP A 125 -1.46 -10.49 -0.67
C TRP A 125 -2.40 -9.38 -1.16
N THR A 126 -3.19 -8.77 -0.26
CA THR A 126 -4.13 -7.69 -0.59
C THR A 126 -3.46 -6.40 -1.07
N MET A 127 -2.14 -6.30 -0.95
CA MET A 127 -1.34 -5.21 -1.51
C MET A 127 -1.08 -5.33 -3.02
N LEU A 128 -1.40 -6.49 -3.60
CA LEU A 128 -1.38 -6.74 -5.04
C LEU A 128 -2.78 -6.52 -5.61
N ARG A 129 -2.89 -5.60 -6.55
CA ARG A 129 -4.12 -5.32 -7.29
C ARG A 129 -3.94 -5.63 -8.75
N GLN A 130 -5.04 -5.76 -9.48
CA GLN A 130 -5.01 -6.08 -10.90
C GLN A 130 -5.62 -5.01 -11.79
N ARG A 131 -5.21 -5.02 -13.05
CA ARG A 131 -5.86 -4.32 -14.15
C ARG A 131 -6.32 -5.37 -15.17
N PRO A 132 -7.56 -5.26 -15.70
CA PRO A 132 -8.59 -4.24 -15.38
C PRO A 132 -9.22 -4.35 -13.97
N TYR A 133 -10.13 -3.41 -13.64
CA TYR A 133 -11.00 -3.37 -12.44
C TYR A 133 -10.42 -3.00 -11.09
N SER A 134 -9.09 -3.00 -10.91
CA SER A 134 -8.48 -2.55 -9.64
C SER A 134 -8.83 -3.39 -8.41
N THR A 135 -9.35 -4.60 -8.60
CA THR A 135 -9.61 -5.56 -7.52
C THR A 135 -8.30 -6.18 -7.03
N ILE A 136 -8.33 -6.87 -5.90
CA ILE A 136 -7.18 -7.67 -5.42
C ILE A 136 -6.84 -8.73 -6.49
N ALA A 137 -5.54 -9.00 -6.66
CA ALA A 137 -5.04 -10.04 -7.53
C ALA A 137 -5.60 -11.42 -7.11
N LYS A 138 -5.97 -12.26 -8.08
CA LYS A 138 -6.42 -13.63 -7.80
C LYS A 138 -5.21 -14.56 -7.64
N THR A 139 -5.15 -15.33 -6.55
CA THR A 139 -4.00 -16.20 -6.22
C THR A 139 -3.69 -17.28 -7.27
N GLN A 140 -4.75 -17.73 -7.96
CA GLN A 140 -4.71 -18.75 -9.01
C GLN A 140 -4.34 -18.18 -10.39
N ASP A 141 -4.47 -16.88 -10.58
CA ASP A 141 -4.16 -16.25 -11.86
C ASP A 141 -2.65 -16.02 -11.98
N GLU A 142 -2.17 -15.98 -13.22
CA GLU A 142 -0.82 -15.54 -13.53
C GLU A 142 -0.89 -14.28 -14.37
N PRO A 143 -0.33 -13.14 -13.92
CA PRO A 143 -0.42 -11.91 -14.67
C PRO A 143 0.59 -11.91 -15.83
N LYS A 144 0.23 -11.22 -16.92
CA LYS A 144 1.14 -10.94 -18.04
C LYS A 144 2.42 -10.22 -17.58
N CYS A 145 2.31 -9.33 -16.61
CA CYS A 145 3.43 -8.67 -15.95
C CYS A 145 2.98 -8.10 -14.60
N ILE A 146 3.95 -7.70 -13.78
CA ILE A 146 3.71 -6.98 -12.54
C ILE A 146 4.39 -5.62 -12.63
N ALA A 147 3.66 -4.53 -12.36
CA ALA A 147 4.21 -3.18 -12.34
C ALA A 147 4.24 -2.60 -10.93
N VAL A 148 5.37 -2.03 -10.54
CA VAL A 148 5.51 -1.26 -9.31
C VAL A 148 5.76 0.19 -9.66
N SER A 149 4.83 1.06 -9.29
CA SER A 149 5.08 2.50 -9.35
C SER A 149 5.82 2.94 -8.09
N MET A 150 7.04 3.45 -8.26
CA MET A 150 7.91 3.88 -7.17
C MET A 150 7.83 5.39 -6.90
N PHE A 151 6.93 6.10 -7.59
CA PHE A 151 6.75 7.54 -7.45
C PHE A 151 5.29 7.92 -7.68
N ASP A 152 4.89 9.06 -7.13
CA ASP A 152 3.57 9.65 -7.34
C ASP A 152 3.74 11.09 -7.83
N THR A 153 2.99 11.45 -8.85
CA THR A 153 2.99 12.80 -9.43
C THR A 153 1.70 13.55 -9.12
N ALA A 154 0.81 12.99 -8.28
CA ALA A 154 -0.36 13.73 -7.82
C ALA A 154 0.06 14.97 -7.01
N PRO A 155 -0.74 16.05 -7.01
CA PRO A 155 -0.45 17.24 -6.22
C PRO A 155 -0.30 16.91 -4.73
N LEU A 156 0.76 17.43 -4.11
CA LEU A 156 1.11 17.22 -2.70
C LEU A 156 1.33 15.76 -2.30
N ALA A 157 1.54 14.86 -3.27
CA ALA A 157 1.87 13.48 -2.99
C ALA A 157 3.21 13.35 -2.22
N PRO A 158 3.37 12.32 -1.40
CA PRO A 158 4.63 12.08 -0.73
C PRO A 158 5.77 11.82 -1.74
N ASP A 159 6.95 12.38 -1.47
CA ASP A 159 8.15 12.06 -2.23
C ASP A 159 8.61 10.63 -1.90
N ASN A 160 8.25 9.69 -2.75
CA ASN A 160 8.64 8.29 -2.56
C ASN A 160 10.15 8.07 -2.68
N ASN A 161 10.91 8.91 -3.39
CA ASN A 161 12.37 8.78 -3.42
C ASN A 161 12.97 9.03 -2.04
N PHE A 162 12.39 9.96 -1.28
CA PHE A 162 12.74 10.20 0.11
C PHE A 162 12.36 9.02 1.03
N ILE A 163 11.19 8.41 0.82
CA ILE A 163 10.69 7.29 1.64
C ILE A 163 11.50 6.01 1.41
N VAL A 164 11.88 5.73 0.17
CA VAL A 164 12.50 4.45 -0.21
C VAL A 164 14.01 4.37 0.02
N LYS A 165 14.69 5.51 0.24
CA LYS A 165 16.17 5.59 0.26
C LYS A 165 16.83 4.57 1.21
N ASP A 166 16.24 4.34 2.38
CA ASP A 166 16.79 3.45 3.41
C ASP A 166 16.10 2.07 3.43
N GLN A 167 15.33 1.74 2.39
CA GLN A 167 14.49 0.53 2.33
C GLN A 167 14.95 -0.46 1.26
N MET A 168 16.19 -0.32 0.78
CA MET A 168 16.72 -1.07 -0.36
C MET A 168 16.72 -2.60 -0.15
N ALA A 169 17.03 -3.07 1.06
CA ALA A 169 16.98 -4.50 1.38
C ALA A 169 15.55 -5.05 1.26
N ALA A 170 14.57 -4.34 1.82
CA ALA A 170 13.16 -4.71 1.75
C ALA A 170 12.66 -4.68 0.29
N ILE A 171 13.00 -3.63 -0.46
CA ILE A 171 12.66 -3.53 -1.88
C ILE A 171 13.25 -4.71 -2.66
N LYS A 172 14.51 -5.08 -2.43
CA LYS A 172 15.12 -6.26 -3.07
C LYS A 172 14.32 -7.52 -2.78
N ALA A 173 14.05 -7.81 -1.51
CA ALA A 173 13.29 -9.01 -1.13
C ALA A 173 11.88 -9.00 -1.73
N GLY A 174 11.20 -7.85 -1.73
CA GLY A 174 9.88 -7.71 -2.33
C GLY A 174 9.90 -8.00 -3.84
N VAL A 175 10.88 -7.48 -4.57
CA VAL A 175 11.01 -7.70 -6.01
C VAL A 175 11.28 -9.16 -6.34
N GLU A 176 12.17 -9.82 -5.59
CA GLU A 176 12.47 -11.24 -5.76
C GLU A 176 11.20 -12.09 -5.53
N ALA A 177 10.35 -11.71 -4.57
CA ALA A 177 9.06 -12.37 -4.34
C ALA A 177 8.10 -12.14 -5.52
N LEU A 178 7.96 -10.90 -5.99
CA LEU A 178 7.08 -10.59 -7.14
C LEU A 178 7.55 -11.31 -8.43
N ALA A 179 8.85 -11.44 -8.63
CA ALA A 179 9.41 -12.13 -9.80
C ALA A 179 9.02 -13.60 -9.87
N LYS A 180 8.67 -14.24 -8.75
CA LYS A 180 8.14 -15.62 -8.71
C LYS A 180 6.66 -15.73 -9.05
N LEU A 181 5.93 -14.62 -9.05
CA LEU A 181 4.47 -14.60 -9.24
C LEU A 181 4.04 -14.51 -10.70
N THR A 182 4.97 -14.28 -11.62
CA THR A 182 4.71 -14.12 -13.06
C THR A 182 5.84 -14.76 -13.87
N ASN A 183 5.50 -15.37 -15.02
CA ASN A 183 6.49 -15.71 -16.05
C ASN A 183 6.85 -14.51 -16.94
N GLY A 184 6.12 -13.40 -16.82
CA GLY A 184 6.39 -12.15 -17.49
C GLY A 184 7.40 -11.27 -16.74
N MET A 185 7.37 -9.97 -17.04
CA MET A 185 8.30 -8.99 -16.46
C MET A 185 7.75 -8.36 -15.18
N VAL A 186 8.67 -8.02 -14.26
CA VAL A 186 8.44 -7.11 -13.13
C VAL A 186 9.04 -5.76 -13.49
N TYR A 187 8.19 -4.75 -13.66
CA TYR A 187 8.61 -3.38 -13.98
C TYR A 187 8.69 -2.52 -12.73
N LEU A 188 9.89 -2.02 -12.40
CA LEU A 188 10.13 -1.03 -11.35
C LEU A 188 10.21 0.35 -11.98
N ASN A 189 9.17 1.16 -11.80
CA ASN A 189 9.04 2.45 -12.48
C ASN A 189 9.41 3.58 -11.53
N VAL A 190 10.47 4.32 -11.83
CA VAL A 190 11.02 5.41 -11.01
C VAL A 190 10.99 6.74 -11.76
N ASN A 191 11.16 7.86 -11.06
CA ASN A 191 11.31 9.20 -11.67
C ASN A 191 12.62 9.90 -11.34
N SER A 192 13.56 9.18 -10.71
CA SER A 192 14.87 9.70 -10.31
C SER A 192 15.97 8.79 -10.83
N SER A 193 16.95 9.37 -11.52
CA SER A 193 18.13 8.64 -11.99
C SER A 193 18.96 8.10 -10.81
N GLU A 194 18.98 8.79 -9.67
CA GLU A 194 19.65 8.34 -8.45
C GLU A 194 18.99 7.06 -7.91
N THR A 195 17.65 7.08 -7.77
CA THR A 195 16.89 5.91 -7.34
C THR A 195 17.01 4.76 -8.34
N GLN A 196 17.04 5.06 -9.65
CA GLN A 196 17.29 4.05 -10.67
C GLN A 196 18.65 3.35 -10.46
N GLN A 197 19.72 4.13 -10.24
CA GLN A 197 21.07 3.60 -10.02
C GLN A 197 21.14 2.79 -8.72
N ALA A 198 20.53 3.29 -7.64
CA ALA A 198 20.46 2.58 -6.36
C ALA A 198 19.71 1.25 -6.47
N LEU A 199 18.63 1.17 -7.25
CA LEU A 199 17.93 -0.08 -7.50
C LEU A 199 18.74 -1.03 -8.41
N ALA A 200 19.43 -0.49 -9.42
CA ALA A 200 20.23 -1.28 -10.34
C ALA A 200 21.43 -1.96 -9.65
N SER A 201 21.97 -1.37 -8.59
CA SER A 201 23.07 -1.94 -7.81
C SER A 201 22.65 -3.09 -6.89
N LEU A 202 21.35 -3.35 -6.71
CA LEU A 202 20.84 -4.41 -5.81
C LEU A 202 21.09 -5.83 -6.32
N ASN A 203 21.47 -6.02 -7.58
CA ASN A 203 21.75 -7.32 -8.19
C ASN A 203 20.63 -8.35 -7.92
N PHE A 204 19.47 -8.16 -8.54
CA PHE A 204 18.38 -9.12 -8.47
C PHE A 204 18.79 -10.49 -9.02
N SER A 205 18.43 -11.56 -8.33
CA SER A 205 18.63 -12.94 -8.78
C SER A 205 17.68 -13.26 -9.92
N ALA A 206 16.46 -12.71 -9.84
CA ALA A 206 15.47 -12.72 -10.91
C ALA A 206 15.97 -11.98 -12.16
N LYS A 207 15.87 -12.64 -13.32
CA LYS A 207 16.25 -12.07 -14.63
C LYS A 207 15.12 -11.31 -15.31
N ASN A 208 13.88 -11.47 -14.83
CA ASN A 208 12.67 -10.85 -15.38
C ASN A 208 12.33 -9.52 -14.68
N VAL A 209 13.34 -8.79 -14.19
CA VAL A 209 13.16 -7.49 -13.54
C VAL A 209 13.70 -6.40 -14.45
N THR A 210 12.95 -5.31 -14.62
CA THR A 210 13.39 -4.13 -15.38
C THR A 210 13.09 -2.87 -14.61
N ILE A 211 14.11 -2.02 -14.45
CA ILE A 211 13.96 -0.69 -13.85
C ILE A 211 13.81 0.32 -14.98
N THR A 212 12.68 1.03 -14.99
CA THR A 212 12.37 2.03 -16.00
C THR A 212 12.23 3.40 -15.37
N GLU A 213 13.05 4.34 -15.82
CA GLU A 213 12.91 5.74 -15.45
C GLU A 213 11.86 6.43 -16.33
N PHE A 214 10.94 7.16 -15.70
CA PHE A 214 9.91 7.98 -16.29
C PHE A 214 10.11 9.46 -15.95
N GLN A 215 9.76 10.34 -16.87
CA GLN A 215 9.75 11.79 -16.67
C GLN A 215 8.49 12.39 -17.28
N GLY A 216 7.88 13.36 -16.62
CA GLY A 216 6.73 14.08 -17.15
C GLY A 216 5.78 14.55 -16.05
N PRO A 217 4.78 15.38 -16.41
CA PRO A 217 3.79 15.86 -15.47
C PRO A 217 2.82 14.75 -15.06
N HIS A 218 1.95 15.02 -14.10
CA HIS A 218 0.83 14.16 -13.78
C HIS A 218 -0.01 13.85 -15.04
N PRO A 219 -0.30 12.56 -15.36
CA PRO A 219 -0.24 11.37 -14.49
C PRO A 219 0.95 10.42 -14.74
N ALA A 220 2.19 10.92 -14.83
CA ALA A 220 3.38 10.05 -15.04
C ALA A 220 3.59 9.01 -13.92
N GLY A 221 3.20 9.30 -12.67
CA GLY A 221 3.23 8.35 -11.55
C GLY A 221 2.11 7.31 -11.56
N ASN A 222 1.12 7.43 -12.45
CA ASN A 222 0.03 6.47 -12.55
C ASN A 222 0.50 5.19 -13.24
N VAL A 223 0.35 4.06 -12.54
CA VAL A 223 0.78 2.75 -13.03
C VAL A 223 0.15 2.34 -14.36
N SER A 224 -1.08 2.77 -14.64
CA SER A 224 -1.78 2.44 -15.90
C SER A 224 -1.19 3.25 -17.06
N THR A 225 -0.80 4.51 -16.83
CA THR A 225 -0.05 5.33 -17.80
C THR A 225 1.28 4.66 -18.14
N GLN A 226 1.99 4.17 -17.13
CA GLN A 226 3.27 3.48 -17.28
C GLN A 226 3.11 2.16 -18.05
N LEU A 227 2.15 1.32 -17.65
CA LEU A 227 1.81 0.06 -18.30
C LEU A 227 1.38 0.25 -19.75
N ASN A 228 0.65 1.32 -20.08
CA ASN A 228 0.27 1.60 -21.46
C ASN A 228 1.47 1.82 -22.40
N VAL A 229 2.64 2.17 -21.87
CA VAL A 229 3.88 2.27 -22.65
C VAL A 229 4.69 0.97 -22.61
N LEU A 230 4.75 0.32 -21.45
CA LEU A 230 5.62 -0.84 -21.21
C LEU A 230 5.01 -2.18 -21.63
N SER A 231 3.74 -2.38 -21.29
CA SER A 231 3.03 -3.65 -21.48
C SER A 231 1.52 -3.38 -21.60
N PRO A 232 1.06 -2.84 -22.75
CA PRO A 232 -0.35 -2.54 -22.98
C PRO A 232 -1.23 -3.78 -22.74
N ILE A 233 -2.42 -3.56 -22.19
CA ILE A 233 -3.34 -4.63 -21.78
C ILE A 233 -4.37 -4.84 -22.89
N ASN A 234 -4.41 -6.05 -23.47
CA ASN A 234 -5.41 -6.47 -24.44
C ASN A 234 -6.58 -7.20 -23.77
N LYS A 235 -7.65 -7.43 -24.52
CA LYS A 235 -8.81 -8.19 -24.04
C LYS A 235 -8.38 -9.59 -23.59
N GLY A 236 -8.75 -9.97 -22.37
CA GLY A 236 -8.42 -11.25 -21.76
C GLY A 236 -7.07 -11.28 -21.03
N GLU A 237 -6.24 -10.25 -21.18
CA GLU A 237 -5.00 -10.12 -20.41
C GLU A 237 -5.28 -9.47 -19.06
N THR A 238 -4.54 -9.92 -18.04
CA THR A 238 -4.51 -9.31 -16.71
C THR A 238 -3.08 -8.99 -16.35
N VAL A 239 -2.87 -7.82 -15.76
CA VAL A 239 -1.58 -7.43 -15.16
C VAL A 239 -1.80 -7.11 -13.70
N TRP A 240 -0.79 -7.33 -12.88
CA TRP A 240 -0.84 -6.94 -11.48
C TRP A 240 0.00 -5.69 -11.23
N TYR A 241 -0.29 -5.01 -10.13
CA TYR A 241 0.47 -3.86 -9.72
C TYR A 241 0.47 -3.63 -8.22
N THR A 242 1.48 -2.91 -7.76
CA THR A 242 1.61 -2.39 -6.41
C THR A 242 2.42 -1.10 -6.38
N TYR A 243 2.74 -0.57 -5.20
CA TYR A 243 3.44 0.70 -4.99
C TYR A 243 4.63 0.54 -4.04
N ALA A 244 5.52 1.53 -4.02
CA ALA A 244 6.76 1.52 -3.24
C ALA A 244 6.60 1.00 -1.79
N GLN A 245 5.72 1.60 -0.99
CA GLN A 245 5.59 1.22 0.43
C GLN A 245 4.97 -0.17 0.63
N ASN A 246 4.09 -0.59 -0.29
CA ASN A 246 3.55 -1.95 -0.29
C ASN A 246 4.62 -2.98 -0.66
N LEU A 247 5.49 -2.66 -1.63
CA LEU A 247 6.63 -3.49 -1.98
C LEU A 247 7.60 -3.65 -0.81
N ILE A 248 7.83 -2.57 -0.06
CA ILE A 248 8.62 -2.59 1.19
C ILE A 248 7.98 -3.53 2.20
N ALA A 249 6.67 -3.41 2.45
CA ALA A 249 5.96 -4.28 3.38
C ALA A 249 6.01 -5.76 2.97
N ILE A 250 5.86 -6.07 1.67
CA ILE A 250 6.05 -7.42 1.12
C ILE A 250 7.47 -7.91 1.39
N GLY A 251 8.50 -7.08 1.15
CA GLY A 251 9.88 -7.42 1.44
C GLY A 251 10.15 -7.70 2.92
N ASN A 252 9.59 -6.86 3.80
CA ASN A 252 9.72 -7.00 5.25
C ASN A 252 9.09 -8.29 5.78
N LEU A 253 8.02 -8.80 5.15
CA LEU A 253 7.49 -10.12 5.48
C LEU A 253 8.55 -11.21 5.30
N PHE A 254 9.33 -11.17 4.23
CA PHE A 254 10.37 -12.17 3.96
C PHE A 254 11.61 -11.97 4.84
N LEU A 255 12.05 -10.72 5.00
CA LEU A 255 13.26 -10.39 5.78
C LEU A 255 13.06 -10.56 7.29
N ASN A 256 11.90 -10.16 7.79
CA ASN A 256 11.63 -10.06 9.23
C ASN A 256 10.64 -11.11 9.72
N GLY A 257 9.87 -11.74 8.82
CA GLY A 257 8.86 -12.72 9.17
C GLY A 257 7.54 -12.10 9.62
N VAL A 258 7.35 -10.79 9.53
CA VAL A 258 6.19 -10.10 10.14
C VAL A 258 5.40 -9.30 9.11
N TYR A 259 4.10 -9.15 9.36
CA TYR A 259 3.27 -8.22 8.60
C TYR A 259 3.62 -6.78 8.96
N ASP A 260 4.22 -6.04 8.03
CA ASP A 260 4.54 -4.62 8.22
C ASP A 260 3.41 -3.71 7.74
N SER A 261 2.62 -3.24 8.70
CA SER A 261 1.54 -2.27 8.49
C SER A 261 2.03 -0.81 8.44
N SER A 262 3.33 -0.54 8.62
CA SER A 262 3.87 0.81 8.73
C SER A 262 3.71 1.60 7.43
N ARG A 263 3.37 2.88 7.53
CA ARG A 263 3.23 3.81 6.41
C ARG A 263 3.89 5.14 6.74
N VAL A 264 4.52 5.75 5.76
CA VAL A 264 4.97 7.13 5.81
C VAL A 264 4.02 7.93 4.92
N VAL A 265 3.20 8.77 5.53
CA VAL A 265 2.19 9.59 4.84
C VAL A 265 2.55 11.07 4.96
N ALA A 266 2.22 11.86 3.96
CA ALA A 266 2.37 13.32 4.03
C ALA A 266 1.04 13.94 4.48
N PHE A 267 1.05 14.68 5.59
CA PHE A 267 -0.10 15.50 6.00
C PHE A 267 0.14 16.93 5.49
N THR A 268 -0.60 17.29 4.45
CA THR A 268 -0.31 18.45 3.58
C THR A 268 -1.56 19.28 3.31
N GLY A 269 -1.37 20.43 2.67
CA GLY A 269 -2.44 21.33 2.25
C GLY A 269 -2.25 22.75 2.76
N SER A 270 -2.92 23.70 2.11
CA SER A 270 -2.78 25.14 2.41
C SER A 270 -3.22 25.53 3.82
N GLU A 271 -4.13 24.75 4.42
CA GLU A 271 -4.67 24.98 5.77
C GLU A 271 -3.94 24.16 6.85
N VAL A 272 -2.85 23.48 6.51
CA VAL A 272 -2.01 22.77 7.50
C VAL A 272 -0.90 23.71 7.95
N LYS A 273 -0.85 24.04 9.25
CA LYS A 273 0.14 24.99 9.82
C LYS A 273 1.56 24.48 9.62
N GLU A 274 1.79 23.19 9.89
CA GLU A 274 3.09 22.53 9.69
C GLU A 274 2.95 21.26 8.81
N PRO A 275 3.03 21.40 7.47
CA PRO A 275 3.01 20.26 6.56
C PRO A 275 4.25 19.36 6.75
N MET A 276 4.03 18.05 6.97
CA MET A 276 5.11 17.13 7.37
C MET A 276 4.79 15.67 6.99
N TYR A 277 5.82 14.82 6.98
CA TYR A 277 5.65 13.37 6.89
C TYR A 277 5.44 12.76 8.28
N TYR A 278 4.53 11.81 8.36
CA TYR A 278 4.25 11.03 9.56
C TYR A 278 4.46 9.56 9.29
N ARG A 279 5.27 8.91 10.13
CA ARG A 279 5.33 7.45 10.23
C ARG A 279 4.18 7.00 11.11
N THR A 280 3.24 6.27 10.52
CA THR A 280 2.03 5.72 11.12
C THR A 280 1.80 4.29 10.60
N ARG A 281 0.58 3.77 10.67
CA ARG A 281 0.21 2.47 10.11
C ARG A 281 -1.05 2.55 9.26
N ILE A 282 -1.26 1.53 8.43
CA ILE A 282 -2.51 1.33 7.70
C ILE A 282 -3.71 1.44 8.65
N GLY A 283 -4.74 2.18 8.23
CA GLY A 283 -5.96 2.31 9.01
C GLY A 283 -5.86 3.19 10.24
N ALA A 284 -4.73 3.88 10.47
CA ALA A 284 -4.54 4.75 11.63
C ALA A 284 -5.61 5.86 11.70
N ASP A 285 -6.14 6.12 12.91
CA ASP A 285 -6.96 7.30 13.17
C ASP A 285 -6.11 8.56 13.08
N MET A 286 -6.42 9.41 12.11
CA MET A 286 -5.65 10.62 11.82
C MET A 286 -6.19 11.86 12.55
N SER A 287 -7.24 11.73 13.36
CA SER A 287 -7.89 12.89 14.02
C SER A 287 -6.95 13.68 14.93
N GLY A 288 -5.96 13.01 15.53
CA GLY A 288 -4.96 13.66 16.37
C GLY A 288 -4.07 14.66 15.60
N LEU A 289 -4.01 14.57 14.26
CA LEU A 289 -3.29 15.55 13.45
C LEU A 289 -4.14 16.79 13.12
N TYR A 290 -5.45 16.77 13.39
CA TYR A 290 -6.35 17.84 12.95
C TYR A 290 -6.18 19.14 13.74
N GLU A 291 -5.55 19.10 14.93
CA GLU A 291 -5.16 20.30 15.69
C GLU A 291 -4.15 21.19 14.91
N ASN A 292 -3.42 20.58 13.98
CA ASN A 292 -2.47 21.27 13.09
C ASN A 292 -3.17 22.01 11.93
N ILE A 293 -4.50 22.01 11.87
CA ILE A 293 -5.27 22.71 10.83
C ILE A 293 -5.59 24.14 11.31
N SER A 294 -5.47 25.13 10.42
CA SER A 294 -5.72 26.56 10.70
C SER A 294 -7.18 26.98 10.60
N SER A 295 -7.96 26.33 9.74
CA SER A 295 -9.35 26.69 9.43
C SER A 295 -10.34 25.65 9.98
N GLU A 296 -11.50 26.13 10.44
CA GLU A 296 -12.61 25.27 10.88
C GLU A 296 -13.38 24.64 9.71
N ASN A 297 -13.31 25.24 8.52
CA ASN A 297 -14.02 24.76 7.34
C ASN A 297 -13.04 24.20 6.31
N VAL A 298 -12.60 22.96 6.54
CA VAL A 298 -11.68 22.25 5.66
C VAL A 298 -12.27 20.94 5.13
N ARG A 299 -11.76 20.51 3.97
CA ARG A 299 -12.03 19.19 3.43
C ARG A 299 -10.82 18.31 3.68
N ILE A 300 -10.94 17.38 4.62
CA ILE A 300 -9.92 16.37 4.88
C ILE A 300 -10.07 15.22 3.87
N ILE A 301 -8.96 14.81 3.27
CA ILE A 301 -8.91 13.80 2.22
C ILE A 301 -7.93 12.71 2.61
N SER A 302 -8.37 11.45 2.53
CA SER A 302 -7.49 10.28 2.54
C SER A 302 -7.03 10.02 1.10
N GLY A 303 -5.72 9.99 0.89
CA GLY A 303 -5.11 9.99 -0.44
C GLY A 303 -4.91 11.39 -1.01
N ASN A 304 -4.78 11.52 -2.34
CA ASN A 304 -4.52 12.80 -2.98
C ASN A 304 -5.81 13.57 -3.37
N VAL A 305 -5.67 14.85 -3.71
CA VAL A 305 -6.79 15.75 -4.05
C VAL A 305 -7.57 15.35 -5.31
N LEU A 306 -7.01 14.52 -6.20
CA LEU A 306 -7.62 14.16 -7.49
C LEU A 306 -8.49 12.91 -7.38
N THR A 307 -8.05 11.91 -6.62
CA THR A 307 -8.69 10.59 -6.54
C THR A 307 -8.98 10.12 -5.13
N GLY A 308 -8.56 10.87 -4.11
CA GLY A 308 -8.74 10.54 -2.71
C GLY A 308 -10.19 10.68 -2.24
N LYS A 309 -10.47 10.12 -1.07
CA LYS A 309 -11.81 10.10 -0.47
C LYS A 309 -11.92 11.20 0.59
N LYS A 310 -13.03 11.95 0.57
CA LYS A 310 -13.35 12.86 1.66
C LYS A 310 -13.61 12.05 2.93
N ILE A 311 -12.93 12.42 4.00
CA ILE A 311 -13.20 11.89 5.35
C ILE A 311 -14.43 12.62 5.91
N ASN A 312 -15.49 11.88 6.26
CA ASN A 312 -16.72 12.40 6.86
C ASN A 312 -16.97 11.71 8.22
N GLY A 313 -16.15 12.01 9.23
CA GLY A 313 -16.25 11.42 10.57
C GLY A 313 -15.57 10.05 10.74
N GLU A 314 -15.26 9.34 9.66
CA GLU A 314 -14.39 8.15 9.65
C GLU A 314 -12.93 8.57 9.44
N ASN A 315 -12.25 8.97 10.51
CA ASN A 315 -10.93 9.61 10.47
C ASN A 315 -9.75 8.67 10.17
N PHE A 316 -10.03 7.45 9.70
CA PHE A 316 -9.04 6.41 9.47
C PHE A 316 -8.41 6.50 8.08
N LEU A 317 -7.08 6.43 8.03
CA LEU A 317 -6.30 6.32 6.80
C LEU A 317 -6.79 5.15 5.93
N GLY A 318 -7.02 5.39 4.64
CA GLY A 318 -7.40 4.36 3.68
C GLY A 318 -6.32 3.30 3.49
N TYR A 319 -6.71 2.05 3.20
CA TYR A 319 -5.76 0.94 3.09
C TYR A 319 -4.70 1.15 1.98
N TYR A 320 -5.09 1.79 0.88
CA TYR A 320 -4.25 2.00 -0.31
C TYR A 320 -3.68 3.42 -0.44
N ASP A 321 -3.86 4.25 0.58
CA ASP A 321 -3.44 5.66 0.58
C ASP A 321 -2.04 5.86 1.21
#